data_AF-A0A967C0A3-F1
#
_entry.id   AF-A0A967C0A3-F1
#
_cell.length_a   1.000
_cell.length_b   1.000
_cell.length_c   1.000
_cell.angle_alpha   90.00
_cell.angle_beta   90.00
_cell.angle_gamma   90.00
#
_symmetry.space_group_name_H-M   'P 1'
#
loop_
_entity.id
_entity.type
_entity.pdbx_description
1 polymer ?
#
loop_
_entity_poly.entity_id
_entity_poly.type
_entity_poly.pdbx_seq_one_letter_code
_entity_poly.pdbx_strand_id
1 'polypeptide(L)'
;MEIEAWAVLEAFVWDMGDGTIATSAVPGSADDLPHSAAATHRYERKGDYTITFTAAWNGTYRWRQLPGGAWSTPIPFADNPALIATSFTYPVSEVRAVLSP
;
A
#
# COMPACT_ATOMS: atom_id res chain seq x y z
N MET A 1 13.93 5.58 -29.10
CA MET A 1 14.08 5.77 -27.65
C MET A 1 13.10 4.85 -26.96
N GLU A 2 13.58 4.02 -26.05
CA GLU A 2 12.77 3.11 -25.24
C GLU A 2 12.98 3.44 -23.77
N ILE A 3 11.91 3.32 -22.99
CA ILE A 3 11.89 3.57 -21.55
C ILE A 3 11.25 2.36 -20.89
N GLU A 4 11.88 1.87 -19.84
CA GLU A 4 11.34 0.84 -18.96
C GLU A 4 11.25 1.42 -17.56
N ALA A 5 10.13 1.20 -16.89
CA ALA A 5 9.90 1.66 -15.52
C ALA A 5 9.27 0.53 -14.70
N TRP A 6 9.64 0.45 -13.43
CA TRP A 6 9.06 -0.45 -12.46
C TRP A 6 8.91 0.25 -11.12
N ALA A 7 8.02 -0.27 -10.27
CA ALA A 7 7.82 0.22 -8.92
C ALA A 7 7.75 -0.95 -7.95
N VAL A 8 8.27 -0.72 -6.74
CA VAL A 8 8.26 -1.69 -5.64
C VAL A 8 7.49 -1.09 -4.47
N LEU A 9 6.57 -1.85 -3.88
CA LEU A 9 5.87 -1.46 -2.66
C LEU A 9 6.82 -1.66 -1.48
N GLU A 10 7.12 -0.59 -0.75
CA GLU A 10 8.13 -0.59 0.34
C GLU A 10 7.50 -0.62 1.73
N ALA A 11 6.33 0.00 1.86
CA ALA A 11 5.56 -0.03 3.09
C ALA A 11 4.08 0.23 2.82
N PHE A 12 3.23 -0.18 3.76
CA PHE A 12 1.85 0.28 3.78
C PHE A 12 1.33 0.48 5.20
N VAL A 13 0.30 1.33 5.31
CA VAL A 13 -0.37 1.70 6.55
C VAL A 13 -1.87 1.61 6.35
N TRP A 14 -2.56 1.00 7.30
CA TRP A 14 -4.00 1.07 7.49
C TRP A 14 -4.31 1.93 8.71
N ASP A 15 -5.03 3.02 8.49
CA ASP A 15 -5.72 3.76 9.55
C ASP A 15 -7.19 3.33 9.53
N MET A 16 -7.66 2.75 10.64
CA MET A 16 -9.04 2.24 10.74
C MET A 16 -10.07 3.32 11.09
N GLY A 17 -9.63 4.56 11.31
CA GLY A 17 -10.50 5.70 11.62
C GLY A 17 -10.98 5.77 13.07
N ASP A 18 -10.59 4.81 13.91
CA ASP A 18 -10.90 4.78 15.35
C ASP A 18 -9.66 4.99 16.24
N GLY A 19 -8.55 5.42 15.62
CA GLY A 19 -7.23 5.57 16.25
C GLY A 19 -6.36 4.32 16.16
N THR A 20 -6.89 3.18 15.69
CA THR A 20 -6.09 1.99 15.41
C THR A 20 -5.34 2.14 14.10
N ILE A 21 -4.00 2.04 14.18
CA ILE A 21 -3.12 2.07 13.02
C ILE A 21 -2.40 0.72 12.90
N ALA A 22 -2.48 0.08 11.74
CA ALA A 22 -1.70 -1.11 11.40
C ALA A 22 -0.68 -0.76 10.31
N THR A 23 0.58 -1.13 10.52
CA THR A 23 1.67 -0.83 9.57
C THR A 23 2.37 -2.11 9.12
N SER A 24 2.92 -2.11 7.91
CA SER A 24 3.85 -3.12 7.43
C SER A 24 5.04 -2.45 6.78
N ALA A 25 6.24 -2.86 7.18
CA ALA A 25 7.53 -2.37 6.67
C ALA A 25 8.25 -3.39 5.77
N VAL A 26 7.62 -4.54 5.46
CA VAL A 26 8.17 -5.54 4.52
C VAL A 26 7.08 -6.04 3.56
N PRO A 27 6.71 -5.26 2.54
CA PRO A 27 5.88 -5.73 1.43
C PRO A 27 6.78 -6.20 0.25
N GLY A 28 6.48 -7.36 -0.36
CA GLY A 28 7.11 -7.83 -1.61
C GLY A 28 8.09 -8.99 -1.41
N SER A 29 8.13 -10.02 -2.26
CA SER A 29 8.46 -9.97 -3.69
C SER A 29 7.35 -10.33 -4.67
N ALA A 30 7.46 -9.86 -5.90
CA ALA A 30 6.45 -9.96 -6.97
C ALA A 30 6.05 -11.37 -7.45
N ASP A 31 6.55 -12.45 -6.84
CA ASP A 31 6.33 -13.83 -7.32
C ASP A 31 5.55 -14.76 -6.36
N ASP A 32 5.15 -14.32 -5.17
CA ASP A 32 4.34 -15.17 -4.27
C ASP A 32 3.14 -14.42 -3.66
N LEU A 33 1.94 -14.88 -4.03
CA LEU A 33 0.71 -14.67 -3.27
C LEU A 33 0.87 -15.45 -1.95
N PRO A 34 1.06 -14.78 -0.78
CA PRO A 34 0.03 -13.92 -0.22
C PRO A 34 0.59 -12.62 0.39
N HIS A 35 0.97 -11.66 -0.44
CA HIS A 35 1.18 -10.26 -0.02
C HIS A 35 -0.14 -9.50 0.11
N SER A 36 -1.11 -10.07 0.85
CA SER A 36 -2.38 -9.39 1.02
C SER A 36 -2.17 -8.14 1.87
N ALA A 37 -2.39 -6.96 1.30
CA ALA A 37 -2.67 -5.74 2.05
C ALA A 37 -4.00 -5.85 2.86
N ALA A 38 -4.50 -7.06 3.09
CA ALA A 38 -5.69 -7.30 3.89
C ALA A 38 -5.34 -7.13 5.36
N ALA A 39 -6.06 -6.24 6.03
CA ALA A 39 -6.07 -6.11 7.47
C ALA A 39 -7.45 -6.54 8.00
N THR A 40 -7.47 -7.22 9.14
CA THR A 40 -8.71 -7.49 9.88
C THR A 40 -8.76 -6.57 11.09
N HIS A 41 -9.88 -5.87 11.27
CA HIS A 41 -10.10 -4.98 12.41
C HIS A 41 -11.49 -5.19 13.00
N ARG A 42 -11.62 -4.96 14.31
CA ARG A 42 -12.89 -5.05 15.04
C ARG A 42 -13.19 -3.72 15.72
N TYR A 43 -14.29 -3.08 15.32
CA TYR A 43 -14.79 -1.88 15.97
C TYR A 43 -15.53 -2.20 17.27
N GLU A 44 -15.26 -1.42 18.32
CA GLU A 44 -15.91 -1.55 19.62
C GLU A 44 -17.16 -0.67 19.76
N ARG A 45 -17.31 0.32 18.90
CA ARG A 45 -18.42 1.29 18.95
C ARG A 45 -19.10 1.39 17.60
N LYS A 46 -20.37 1.76 17.62
CA LYS A 46 -21.12 2.11 16.42
C LYS A 46 -20.70 3.50 15.95
N GLY A 47 -20.70 3.71 14.65
CA GLY A 47 -20.33 4.98 14.04
C GLY A 47 -19.83 4.80 12.61
N ASP A 48 -19.62 5.93 11.95
CA ASP A 48 -19.01 5.97 10.63
C ASP A 48 -17.51 6.17 10.80
N TYR A 49 -16.72 5.23 10.28
CA TYR A 49 -15.28 5.26 10.36
C TYR A 49 -14.68 5.51 8.98
N THR A 50 -13.79 6.50 8.87
CA THR A 50 -13.02 6.72 7.64
C THR A 50 -11.78 5.86 7.70
N ILE A 51 -11.79 4.76 6.95
CA ILE A 51 -10.65 3.86 6.82
C ILE A 51 -9.75 4.43 5.73
N THR A 52 -8.45 4.58 6.01
CA THR A 52 -7.46 5.06 5.04
C THR A 52 -6.35 4.03 4.87
N PHE A 53 -6.11 3.65 3.62
CA PHE A 53 -4.95 2.86 3.22
C PHE A 53 -3.92 3.75 2.55
N THR A 54 -2.69 3.73 3.04
CA THR A 54 -1.56 4.47 2.47
C THR A 54 -0.45 3.50 2.08
N ALA A 55 -0.01 3.54 0.84
CA ALA A 55 1.07 2.72 0.30
C ALA A 55 2.25 3.59 -0.14
N ALA A 56 3.46 3.17 0.21
CA ALA A 56 4.71 3.81 -0.15
C ALA A 56 5.41 3.04 -1.28
N TRP A 57 5.65 3.68 -2.41
CA TRP A 57 6.21 3.05 -3.61
C TRP A 57 7.54 3.67 -4.01
N ASN A 58 8.56 2.84 -4.21
CA ASN A 58 9.80 3.26 -4.85
C ASN A 58 9.77 2.91 -6.34
N GLY A 59 9.70 3.93 -7.19
CA GLY A 59 9.71 3.78 -8.64
C GLY A 59 11.07 4.07 -9.26
N THR A 60 11.47 3.27 -10.23
CA THR A 60 12.74 3.43 -10.95
C THR A 60 12.50 3.27 -12.44
N TYR A 61 13.25 4.01 -13.26
CA TYR A 61 13.22 3.87 -14.70
C TYR A 61 14.63 3.79 -15.29
N ARG A 62 14.71 3.24 -16.49
CA ARG A 62 15.92 3.28 -17.33
C ARG A 62 15.52 3.51 -18.78
N TRP A 63 16.45 3.99 -19.58
CA TRP A 63 16.18 4.30 -20.98
C TRP A 63 17.32 3.87 -21.88
N ARG A 64 17.02 3.67 -23.17
CA ARG A 64 18.00 3.45 -24.24
C ARG A 64 17.60 4.20 -25.51
N GLN A 65 18.58 4.72 -26.23
CA GLN A 65 18.32 5.56 -27.41
C GLN A 65 17.86 4.72 -28.62
N LEU A 66 18.50 3.56 -28.82
CA LEU A 66 18.27 2.64 -29.93
C LEU A 66 17.70 1.30 -29.42
N PRO A 67 16.78 0.66 -30.18
CA PRO A 67 16.39 -0.73 -29.93
C PRO A 67 17.61 -1.64 -29.93
N GLY A 68 17.77 -2.48 -28.90
CA GLY A 68 18.93 -3.37 -28.74
C GLY A 68 20.20 -2.70 -28.20
N GLY A 69 20.20 -1.38 -27.96
CA GLY A 69 21.29 -0.68 -27.31
C GLY A 69 21.39 -0.97 -25.80
N ALA A 70 22.52 -0.57 -25.20
CA ALA A 70 22.72 -0.63 -23.76
C ALA A 70 21.73 0.30 -23.02
N TRP A 71 21.20 -0.18 -21.90
CA TRP A 71 20.36 0.61 -21.01
C TRP A 71 21.20 1.58 -20.18
N SER A 72 20.61 2.71 -19.80
CA SER A 72 21.14 3.58 -18.75
C SER A 72 21.20 2.84 -17.41
N THR A 73 21.97 3.37 -16.47
CA THR A 73 21.81 3.01 -15.07
C THR A 73 20.37 3.32 -14.63
N PRO A 74 19.75 2.49 -13.78
CA PRO A 74 18.44 2.80 -13.22
C PRO A 74 18.44 4.14 -12.48
N ILE A 75 17.42 4.96 -12.72
CA ILE A 75 17.25 6.30 -12.16
C ILE A 75 15.99 6.29 -11.29
N PRO A 76 16.08 6.64 -10.00
CA PRO A 76 14.91 6.75 -9.14
C PRO A 76 14.01 7.92 -9.57
N PHE A 77 12.71 7.79 -9.38
CA PHE A 77 11.81 8.94 -9.48
C PHE A 77 12.08 9.96 -8.37
N ALA A 78 11.84 11.24 -8.66
CA ALA A 78 12.19 12.35 -7.77
C ALA A 78 11.46 12.29 -6.41
N ASP A 79 10.23 11.78 -6.39
CA ASP A 79 9.36 11.77 -5.21
C ASP A 79 9.28 10.39 -4.53
N ASN A 80 10.36 9.62 -4.59
CA ASN A 80 10.43 8.32 -3.91
C ASN A 80 10.66 8.45 -2.39
N PRO A 81 9.96 7.68 -1.54
CA PRO A 81 8.80 6.85 -1.91
C PRO A 81 7.57 7.70 -2.19
N ALA A 82 6.88 7.42 -3.29
CA ALA A 82 5.62 8.05 -3.61
C ALA A 82 4.55 7.46 -2.68
N LEU A 83 3.87 8.34 -1.93
CA LEU A 83 2.77 7.96 -1.05
C LEU A 83 1.44 8.05 -1.81
N ILE A 84 0.74 6.92 -1.91
CA ILE A 84 -0.59 6.84 -2.51
C ILE A 84 -1.56 6.46 -1.42
N ALA A 85 -2.57 7.29 -1.19
CA ALA A 85 -3.59 7.06 -0.18
C ALA A 85 -4.98 6.91 -0.83
N THR A 86 -5.79 6.00 -0.27
CA THR A 86 -7.21 5.86 -0.59
C THR A 86 -8.01 5.75 0.69
N SER A 87 -9.20 6.35 0.71
CA SER A 87 -10.06 6.34 1.88
C SER A 87 -11.45 5.86 1.51
N PHE A 88 -12.07 5.10 2.42
CA PHE A 88 -13.44 4.63 2.31
C PHE A 88 -14.14 4.74 3.65
N THR A 89 -15.40 5.15 3.66
CA THR A 89 -16.22 5.24 4.87
C THR A 89 -16.94 3.92 5.13
N TYR A 90 -16.72 3.35 6.31
CA TYR A 90 -17.37 2.14 6.77
C TYR A 90 -18.37 2.41 7.90
N PRO A 91 -19.67 2.20 7.69
CA PRO A 91 -20.68 2.37 8.73
C PRO A 91 -20.78 1.12 9.62
N VAL A 92 -20.49 1.27 10.91
CA VAL A 92 -20.66 0.21 11.92
C VAL A 92 -22.03 0.37 12.59
N SER A 93 -22.99 -0.45 12.17
CA SER A 93 -24.36 -0.43 12.70
C SER A 93 -24.60 -1.41 13.86
N GLU A 94 -23.78 -2.45 13.99
CA GLU A 94 -23.87 -3.47 15.04
C GLU A 94 -22.49 -3.82 15.62
N VAL A 95 -22.38 -3.83 16.95
CA VAL A 95 -21.23 -4.37 17.67
C VAL A 95 -21.72 -5.66 18.34
N ARG A 96 -21.34 -6.82 17.80
CA ARG A 96 -21.72 -8.12 18.41
C ARG A 96 -20.95 -8.30 19.71
N ALA A 97 -21.65 -8.26 20.84
CA ALA A 97 -21.09 -8.68 22.12
C ALA A 97 -20.78 -10.20 22.04
N VAL A 98 -19.53 -10.58 22.23
CA VAL A 98 -19.16 -11.99 22.43
C VAL A 98 -19.17 -12.23 23.93
N LEU A 99 -20.20 -12.90 24.43
CA LEU A 99 -20.18 -13.45 25.78
C LEU A 99 -19.24 -14.67 25.74
N SER A 100 -18.08 -14.56 26.38
CA SER A 100 -17.24 -15.72 26.66
C SER A 100 -17.66 -16.31 28.01
N PRO A 101 -17.78 -17.65 28.14
CA PRO A 101 -18.28 -18.32 29.34
C PRO A 101 -17.38 -18.17 30.57
#